data_AF-A0ABD6C5M7-F1
#
_entry.id   AF-A0ABD6C5M7-F1
#
_cell.length_a   1.000
_cell.length_b   1.000
_cell.length_c   1.000
_cell.angle_alpha   90.00
_cell.angle_beta   90.00
_cell.angle_gamma   90.00
#
_symmetry.space_group_name_H-M   'P 1'
#
loop_
_entity.id
_entity.type
_entity.pdbx_description
1 polymer ?
#
loop_
_entity_poly.entity_id
_entity_poly.type
_entity_poly.pdbx_seq_one_letter_code
_entity_poly.pdbx_strand_id
1 'polypeptide(L)'
;MALQTARQMFSVDSVDFTETRMFLLGSVQAVLTAILFGLIFFLVAATRIVTLEPAPESAILSILLGVVPAVVFGAGLPYLVQRREYFNRLNNSVPARAVITSVTLGTYVGLFFYHPATSLIYAVVYLLSRIVILVGIYGGSRIKARLA
;
A
#
# COMPACT_ATOMS: atom_id res chain seq x y z
N MET A 1 25.66 -25.42 -13.67
CA MET A 1 24.72 -25.85 -12.61
C MET A 1 24.41 -24.75 -11.60
N ALA A 2 25.38 -24.17 -10.88
CA ALA A 2 25.12 -23.13 -9.86
C ALA A 2 24.34 -21.89 -10.37
N LEU A 3 24.56 -21.50 -11.64
CA LEU A 3 23.83 -20.40 -12.30
C LEU A 3 22.35 -20.74 -12.59
N GLN A 4 22.02 -22.01 -12.83
CA GLN A 4 20.62 -22.46 -12.98
C GLN A 4 19.92 -22.54 -11.62
N THR A 5 20.63 -22.97 -10.57
CA THR A 5 20.11 -23.00 -9.19
C THR A 5 19.87 -21.59 -8.66
N ALA A 6 20.77 -20.63 -8.93
CA ALA A 6 20.56 -19.23 -8.61
C ALA A 6 19.37 -18.64 -9.40
N ARG A 7 19.25 -18.95 -10.69
CA ARG A 7 18.14 -18.50 -11.54
C ARG A 7 16.79 -19.11 -11.13
N GLN A 8 16.77 -20.32 -10.58
CA GLN A 8 15.59 -20.95 -9.99
C GLN A 8 15.25 -20.40 -8.60
N MET A 9 16.24 -20.01 -7.78
CA MET A 9 15.99 -19.27 -6.53
C MET A 9 15.46 -17.84 -6.78
N PHE A 10 15.86 -17.22 -7.90
CA PHE A 10 15.35 -15.93 -8.38
C PHE A 10 14.17 -16.06 -9.35
N SER A 11 13.70 -17.28 -9.61
CA SER A 11 12.36 -17.50 -10.15
C SER A 11 11.39 -17.19 -9.03
N VAL A 12 11.21 -15.89 -8.77
CA VAL A 12 10.32 -15.39 -7.74
C VAL A 12 8.93 -15.92 -8.08
N ASP A 13 8.45 -16.85 -7.27
CA ASP A 13 7.09 -17.38 -7.34
C ASP A 13 6.13 -16.21 -7.51
N SER A 14 5.18 -16.36 -8.44
CA SER A 14 4.18 -15.33 -8.70
C SER A 14 3.47 -14.95 -7.41
N VAL A 15 3.30 -13.65 -7.15
CA VAL A 15 2.61 -13.17 -5.95
C VAL A 15 1.15 -13.61 -5.99
N ASP A 16 0.76 -14.53 -5.10
CA ASP A 16 -0.61 -14.98 -4.95
C ASP A 16 -1.10 -14.79 -3.51
N PHE A 17 -1.95 -13.79 -3.29
CA PHE A 17 -2.53 -13.48 -1.98
C PHE A 17 -3.60 -14.47 -1.52
N THR A 18 -3.95 -15.48 -2.32
CA THR A 18 -4.76 -16.61 -1.84
C THR A 18 -3.96 -17.57 -0.96
N GLU A 19 -2.64 -17.54 -1.07
CA GLU A 19 -1.74 -18.29 -0.19
C GLU A 19 -1.56 -17.61 1.16
N THR A 20 -1.56 -18.40 2.24
CA THR A 20 -1.39 -17.90 3.61
C THR A 20 -0.09 -17.12 3.77
N ARG A 21 1.02 -17.57 3.17
CA ARG A 21 2.33 -16.90 3.28
C ARG A 21 2.29 -15.50 2.70
N MET A 22 1.78 -15.33 1.49
CA MET A 22 1.74 -14.04 0.81
C MET A 22 0.71 -13.10 1.42
N PHE A 23 -0.41 -13.64 1.92
CA PHE A 23 -1.37 -12.88 2.74
C PHE A 23 -0.71 -12.33 4.02
N LEU A 24 0.05 -13.15 4.74
CA LEU A 24 0.77 -12.72 5.95
C LEU A 24 1.84 -11.67 5.62
N LEU A 25 2.63 -11.88 4.55
CA LEU A 25 3.62 -10.90 4.11
C LEU A 25 2.97 -9.57 3.71
N GLY A 26 1.83 -9.60 3.00
CA GLY A 26 1.05 -8.42 2.66
C GLY A 26 0.50 -7.69 3.90
N SER A 27 0.08 -8.45 4.92
CA SER A 27 -0.40 -7.93 6.20
C SER A 27 0.73 -7.26 7.01
N VAL A 28 1.89 -7.91 7.10
CA VAL A 28 3.10 -7.34 7.71
C VAL A 28 3.50 -6.06 7.00
N GLN A 29 3.48 -6.04 5.66
CA GLN A 29 3.77 -4.82 4.90
C GLN A 29 2.78 -3.69 5.21
N ALA A 30 1.49 -3.99 5.39
CA ALA A 30 0.49 -3.00 5.78
C ALA A 30 0.76 -2.43 7.18
N VAL A 31 1.11 -3.28 8.15
CA VAL A 31 1.51 -2.85 9.51
C VAL A 31 2.77 -1.99 9.46
N LEU A 32 3.80 -2.39 8.72
CA LEU A 32 5.01 -1.60 8.55
C LEU A 32 4.71 -0.24 7.90
N THR A 33 3.80 -0.19 6.93
CA THR A 33 3.38 1.07 6.30
C THR A 33 2.63 1.96 7.29
N ALA A 34 1.77 1.40 8.15
CA ALA A 34 1.10 2.14 9.21
C ALA A 34 2.10 2.75 10.20
N ILE A 35 3.10 1.97 10.61
CA ILE A 35 4.19 2.43 11.47
C ILE A 35 4.96 3.57 10.79
N LEU A 36 5.29 3.45 9.50
CA LEU A 36 5.97 4.50 8.74
C LEU A 36 5.14 5.79 8.64
N PHE A 37 3.85 5.69 8.35
CA PHE A 37 2.96 6.87 8.36
C PHE A 37 2.92 7.55 9.73
N GLY A 38 2.84 6.76 10.81
CA GLY A 38 2.88 7.27 12.18
C GLY A 38 4.22 7.91 12.55
N LEU A 39 5.33 7.31 12.17
CA LEU A 39 6.67 7.86 12.38
C LEU A 39 6.87 9.19 11.63
N ILE A 40 6.48 9.24 10.35
CA ILE A 40 6.55 10.47 9.56
C ILE A 40 5.66 11.54 10.18
N PHE A 41 4.42 11.20 10.55
CA PHE A 41 3.51 12.11 11.24
C PHE A 41 4.16 12.68 12.50
N PHE A 42 4.71 11.80 13.35
CA PHE A 42 5.35 12.18 14.60
C PHE A 42 6.56 13.10 14.37
N LEU A 43 7.43 12.76 13.42
CA LEU A 43 8.62 13.58 13.11
C LEU A 43 8.23 14.96 12.58
N VAL A 44 7.28 15.04 11.65
CA VAL A 44 6.88 16.34 11.09
C VAL A 44 6.12 17.16 12.13
N ALA A 45 5.24 16.55 12.92
CA ALA A 45 4.54 17.23 14.02
C ALA A 45 5.51 17.74 15.10
N ALA A 46 6.53 16.93 15.46
CA ALA A 46 7.53 17.30 16.47
C ALA A 46 8.39 18.49 16.04
N THR A 47 8.71 18.60 14.75
CA THR A 47 9.52 19.72 14.22
C THR A 47 8.74 21.03 14.10
N ARG A 48 7.40 21.02 14.24
CA ARG A 48 6.51 22.17 14.05
C ARG A 48 6.70 22.93 12.73
N ILE A 49 7.31 22.28 11.73
CA ILE A 49 7.54 22.87 10.40
C ILE A 49 6.21 23.14 9.70
N VAL A 50 5.19 22.34 10.01
CA VAL A 50 3.83 22.47 9.47
C VAL A 50 2.85 22.49 10.63
N THR A 51 2.05 23.55 10.71
CA THR A 51 0.92 23.63 11.63
C THR A 51 -0.28 22.85 11.08
N LEU A 52 -1.05 22.22 11.97
CA LEU A 52 -2.31 21.55 11.61
C LEU A 52 -3.41 22.53 11.13
N GLU A 53 -3.12 23.82 11.24
CA GLU A 53 -3.91 24.94 10.72
C GLU A 53 -3.14 25.63 9.58
N PRO A 54 -3.83 26.20 8.58
CA PRO A 54 -5.28 26.39 8.51
C PRO A 54 -6.04 25.18 7.94
N ALA A 55 -7.35 25.16 8.20
CA ALA A 55 -8.28 24.24 7.56
C ALA A 55 -8.23 24.40 6.02
N PRO A 56 -8.37 23.31 5.26
CA PRO A 56 -8.34 23.39 3.80
C PRO A 56 -9.46 24.27 3.24
N GLU A 57 -9.17 25.01 2.17
CA GLU A 57 -10.13 25.90 1.49
C GLU A 57 -11.39 25.17 1.01
N SER A 58 -11.27 23.86 0.71
CA SER A 58 -12.38 23.01 0.29
C SER A 58 -12.27 21.63 0.91
N ALA A 59 -13.23 21.30 1.78
CA ALA A 59 -13.34 19.98 2.40
C ALA A 59 -13.51 18.86 1.35
N ILE A 60 -14.26 19.12 0.28
CA ILE A 60 -14.50 18.14 -0.79
C ILE A 60 -13.20 17.81 -1.52
N LEU A 61 -12.41 18.83 -1.89
CA LEU A 61 -11.13 18.61 -2.56
C LEU A 61 -10.15 17.85 -1.66
N SER A 62 -10.07 18.19 -0.38
CA SER A 62 -9.26 17.46 0.60
C SER A 62 -9.67 16.00 0.71
N ILE A 63 -10.98 15.71 0.80
CA ILE A 63 -11.47 14.33 0.86
C ILE A 63 -11.10 13.59 -0.43
N LEU A 64 -11.35 14.17 -1.60
CA LEU A 64 -11.04 13.51 -2.88
C LEU A 64 -9.53 13.25 -3.05
N LEU A 65 -8.70 14.25 -2.74
CA LEU A 65 -7.23 14.15 -2.81
C LEU A 65 -6.66 13.17 -1.78
N GLY A 66 -7.31 12.97 -0.65
CA GLY A 66 -6.92 11.95 0.32
C GLY A 66 -7.37 10.56 -0.13
N VAL A 67 -8.67 10.42 -0.44
CA VAL A 67 -9.33 9.13 -0.68
C VAL A 67 -8.89 8.49 -1.99
N VAL A 68 -8.93 9.22 -3.10
CA VAL A 68 -8.71 8.64 -4.45
C VAL A 68 -7.33 8.01 -4.57
N PRO A 69 -6.21 8.72 -4.35
CA PRO A 69 -4.90 8.10 -4.44
C PRO A 69 -4.69 7.04 -3.35
N ALA A 70 -5.28 7.20 -2.16
CA ALA A 70 -5.20 6.19 -1.11
C ALA A 70 -5.83 4.86 -1.52
N VAL A 71 -7.02 4.87 -2.15
CA VAL A 71 -7.67 3.66 -2.66
C VAL A 71 -6.88 3.06 -3.82
N VAL A 72 -6.37 3.90 -4.74
CA VAL A 72 -5.56 3.45 -5.88
C VAL A 72 -4.30 2.72 -5.41
N PHE A 73 -3.56 3.28 -4.46
CA PHE A 73 -2.32 2.68 -3.97
C PHE A 73 -2.57 1.57 -2.93
N GLY A 74 -3.59 1.72 -2.08
CA GLY A 74 -3.94 0.78 -1.03
C GLY A 74 -4.59 -0.49 -1.56
N ALA A 75 -5.59 -0.38 -2.43
CA ALA A 75 -6.31 -1.52 -2.99
C ALA A 75 -5.98 -1.83 -4.46
N GLY A 76 -5.84 -0.79 -5.29
CA GLY A 76 -5.63 -0.95 -6.72
C GLY A 76 -4.37 -1.74 -7.06
N LEU A 77 -3.24 -1.42 -6.43
CA LEU A 77 -1.98 -2.12 -6.70
C LEU A 77 -2.00 -3.62 -6.32
N PRO A 78 -2.39 -4.04 -5.10
CA PRO A 78 -2.54 -5.46 -4.77
C PRO A 78 -3.48 -6.21 -5.70
N TYR A 79 -4.60 -5.57 -6.06
CA TYR A 79 -5.57 -6.16 -6.97
C TYR A 79 -4.96 -6.39 -8.36
N LEU A 80 -4.22 -5.41 -8.90
CA LEU A 80 -3.52 -5.54 -10.17
C LEU A 80 -2.44 -6.62 -10.10
N VAL A 81 -1.65 -6.68 -9.03
CA VAL A 81 -0.62 -7.70 -8.81
C VAL A 81 -1.23 -9.11 -8.75
N GLN A 82 -2.39 -9.28 -8.11
CA GLN A 82 -3.11 -10.55 -8.06
C GLN A 82 -3.67 -10.96 -9.42
N ARG A 83 -4.25 -10.03 -10.18
CA ARG A 83 -5.08 -10.36 -11.36
C ARG A 83 -4.34 -10.24 -12.70
N ARG A 84 -3.22 -9.52 -12.74
CA ARG A 84 -2.48 -9.24 -13.99
C ARG A 84 -1.04 -9.68 -13.84
N GLU A 85 -0.64 -10.65 -14.65
CA GLU A 85 0.71 -11.21 -14.65
C GLU A 85 1.80 -10.16 -14.92
N TYR A 86 1.51 -9.14 -15.74
CA TYR A 86 2.41 -8.00 -15.96
C TYR A 86 2.79 -7.28 -14.65
N PHE A 87 1.79 -6.95 -13.83
CA PHE A 87 2.02 -6.28 -12.54
C PHE A 87 2.64 -7.21 -11.51
N ASN A 88 2.33 -8.50 -11.57
CA ASN A 88 2.97 -9.52 -10.76
C ASN A 88 4.49 -9.57 -11.00
N ARG A 89 4.88 -9.67 -12.28
CA ARG A 89 6.30 -9.66 -12.69
C ARG A 89 7.01 -8.36 -12.31
N LEU A 90 6.35 -7.21 -12.49
CA LEU A 90 6.88 -5.93 -12.04
C LEU A 90 7.12 -5.91 -10.53
N ASN A 91 6.15 -6.35 -9.74
CA ASN A 91 6.22 -6.36 -8.28
C ASN A 91 7.30 -7.32 -7.74
N ASN A 92 7.71 -8.33 -8.53
CA ASN A 92 8.82 -9.19 -8.17
C ASN A 92 10.18 -8.47 -8.23
N SER A 93 10.29 -7.38 -9.00
CA SER A 93 11.50 -6.58 -9.06
C SER A 93 11.66 -5.68 -7.82
N VAL A 94 12.87 -5.67 -7.26
CA VAL A 94 13.26 -4.72 -6.19
C VAL A 94 13.06 -3.25 -6.61
N PRO A 95 13.50 -2.79 -7.80
CA PRO A 95 13.35 -1.39 -8.18
C PRO A 95 11.88 -0.97 -8.32
N ALA A 96 10.98 -1.81 -8.87
CA ALA A 96 9.57 -1.43 -8.94
C ALA A 96 8.93 -1.31 -7.56
N ARG A 97 9.26 -2.20 -6.62
CA ARG A 97 8.77 -2.11 -5.23
C ARG A 97 9.26 -0.83 -4.54
N ALA A 98 10.52 -0.46 -4.76
CA ALA A 98 11.07 0.79 -4.27
C ALA A 98 10.31 1.99 -4.84
N VAL A 99 10.10 2.04 -6.16
CA VAL A 99 9.34 3.11 -6.82
C VAL A 99 7.92 3.23 -6.26
N ILE A 100 7.19 2.11 -6.16
CA ILE A 100 5.82 2.10 -5.61
C ILE A 100 5.80 2.62 -4.17
N THR A 101 6.74 2.18 -3.34
CA THR A 101 6.84 2.60 -1.94
C THR A 101 7.17 4.09 -1.86
N SER A 102 8.12 4.57 -2.65
CA SER A 102 8.51 5.98 -2.71
C SER A 102 7.35 6.87 -3.17
N VAL A 103 6.56 6.44 -4.15
CA VAL A 103 5.36 7.19 -4.58
C VAL A 103 4.31 7.22 -3.47
N THR A 104 4.09 6.10 -2.78
CA THR A 104 3.11 6.00 -1.69
C THR A 104 3.49 6.91 -0.52
N LEU A 105 4.74 6.84 -0.07
CA LEU A 105 5.25 7.67 1.03
C LEU A 105 5.40 9.13 0.60
N GLY A 106 5.88 9.39 -0.61
CA GLY A 106 6.01 10.73 -1.17
C GLY A 106 4.67 11.44 -1.31
N THR A 107 3.62 10.72 -1.72
CA THR A 107 2.25 11.25 -1.75
C THR A 107 1.78 11.62 -0.35
N TYR A 108 2.00 10.75 0.64
CA TYR A 108 1.64 11.03 2.03
C TYR A 108 2.37 12.27 2.57
N VAL A 109 3.69 12.34 2.39
CA VAL A 109 4.51 13.47 2.82
C VAL A 109 4.10 14.75 2.11
N GLY A 110 3.92 14.72 0.79
CA GLY A 110 3.45 15.87 0.01
C GLY A 110 2.11 16.37 0.53
N LEU A 111 1.12 15.48 0.68
CA LEU A 111 -0.17 15.84 1.26
C LEU A 111 -0.02 16.41 2.67
N PHE A 112 0.91 15.91 3.48
CA PHE A 112 1.14 16.43 4.83
C PHE A 112 1.58 17.90 4.81
N PHE A 113 2.51 18.26 3.92
CA PHE A 113 3.00 19.63 3.81
C PHE A 113 1.96 20.60 3.25
N TYR A 114 1.10 20.15 2.32
CA TYR A 114 0.08 21.03 1.72
C TYR A 114 -1.21 21.10 2.54
N HIS A 115 -1.73 19.94 2.97
CA HIS A 115 -2.98 19.82 3.72
C HIS A 115 -2.87 18.67 4.74
N PRO A 116 -2.40 18.93 5.98
CA PRO A 116 -2.17 17.90 7.00
C PRO A 116 -3.39 16.99 7.24
N ALA A 117 -4.59 17.56 7.27
CA ALA A 117 -5.83 16.79 7.41
C ALA A 117 -6.04 15.79 6.26
N THR A 118 -5.75 16.21 5.01
CA THR A 118 -5.81 15.35 3.82
C THR A 118 -4.84 14.18 3.92
N SER A 119 -3.64 14.40 4.46
CA SER A 119 -2.66 13.34 4.66
C SER A 119 -3.14 12.27 5.64
N LEU A 120 -3.84 12.68 6.70
CA LEU A 120 -4.43 11.76 7.67
C LEU A 120 -5.54 10.93 7.01
N ILE A 121 -6.42 11.57 6.23
CA ILE A 121 -7.45 10.90 5.42
C ILE A 121 -6.80 9.87 4.50
N TYR A 122 -5.74 10.27 3.78
CA TYR A 122 -4.99 9.39 2.90
C TYR A 122 -4.47 8.16 3.65
N ALA A 123 -3.79 8.33 4.78
CA ALA A 123 -3.20 7.24 5.54
C ALA A 123 -4.26 6.23 6.02
N VAL A 124 -5.36 6.74 6.60
CA VAL A 124 -6.47 5.89 7.09
C VAL A 124 -7.11 5.12 5.93
N VAL A 125 -7.46 5.81 4.85
CA VAL A 125 -8.12 5.19 3.68
C VAL A 125 -7.19 4.20 2.99
N TYR A 126 -5.89 4.50 2.92
CA TYR A 126 -4.89 3.61 2.34
C TYR A 126 -4.83 2.30 3.13
N LEU A 127 -4.75 2.38 4.45
CA LEU A 127 -4.68 1.20 5.31
C LEU A 127 -5.97 0.38 5.27
N LEU A 128 -7.13 1.03 5.35
CA LEU A 128 -8.42 0.35 5.26
C LEU A 128 -8.59 -0.35 3.92
N SER A 129 -8.32 0.35 2.81
CA SER A 129 -8.43 -0.23 1.47
C SER A 129 -7.43 -1.39 1.26
N ARG A 130 -6.22 -1.28 1.81
CA ARG A 130 -5.21 -2.34 1.81
C ARG A 130 -5.67 -3.58 2.57
N ILE A 131 -6.25 -3.41 3.76
CA ILE A 131 -6.77 -4.52 4.57
C ILE A 131 -7.96 -5.17 3.86
N VAL A 132 -8.92 -4.37 3.38
CA VAL A 132 -10.12 -4.84 2.68
C VAL A 132 -9.75 -5.67 1.46
N ILE A 133 -8.79 -5.23 0.63
CA ILE A 133 -8.42 -5.99 -0.56
C ILE A 133 -7.70 -7.30 -0.21
N LEU A 134 -6.80 -7.30 0.78
CA LEU A 134 -6.07 -8.50 1.19
C LEU A 134 -7.01 -9.54 1.79
N VAL A 135 -7.89 -9.12 2.70
CA VAL A 135 -8.91 -9.99 3.30
C VAL A 135 -9.92 -10.43 2.26
N GLY A 136 -10.30 -9.55 1.32
CA GLY A 136 -11.22 -9.88 0.24
C GLY A 136 -10.68 -10.97 -0.70
N ILE A 137 -9.41 -10.87 -1.10
CA ILE A 137 -8.77 -11.88 -1.95
C ILE A 137 -8.61 -13.21 -1.20
N TYR A 138 -8.00 -13.18 -0.01
CA TYR A 138 -7.73 -14.39 0.78
C TYR A 138 -9.01 -15.04 1.32
N GLY A 139 -9.89 -14.26 1.95
CA GLY A 139 -11.16 -14.75 2.47
C GLY A 139 -12.10 -15.22 1.35
N GLY A 140 -12.15 -14.49 0.24
CA GLY A 140 -12.97 -14.88 -0.92
C GLY A 140 -12.55 -16.23 -1.52
N SER A 141 -11.25 -16.54 -1.58
CA SER A 141 -10.78 -17.84 -2.07
C SER A 141 -11.18 -18.98 -1.11
N ARG A 142 -11.07 -18.77 0.21
CA ARG A 142 -11.47 -19.75 1.24
C ARG A 142 -12.96 -20.05 1.23
N ILE A 143 -13.80 -19.04 1.03
CA ILE A 143 -15.25 -19.22 0.93
C ILE A 143 -15.58 -20.05 -0.32
N LYS A 144 -15.00 -19.71 -1.48
CA LYS A 144 -15.20 -20.48 -2.72
C LYS A 144 -14.79 -21.94 -2.57
N ALA A 145 -13.64 -22.20 -1.94
CA ALA A 145 -13.15 -23.56 -1.72
C ALA A 145 -14.03 -24.40 -0.78
N ARG A 146 -14.85 -23.77 0.08
CA ARG A 146 -15.80 -24.49 0.96
C ARG A 146 -17.18 -24.68 0.33
N LEU A 147 -17.51 -23.91 -0.71
CA LEU A 147 -18.79 -23.98 -1.42
C LEU A 147 -18.73 -24.86 -2.68
N ALA A 148 -17.53 -25.23 -3.14
CA ALA A 148 -17.28 -26.18 -4.22
C ALA A 148 -17.19 -27.61 -3.66
#